data_AF-A0A2K3UU60-F1
#
_entry.id   AF-A0A2K3UU60-F1
#
_cell.length_a   1.000
_cell.length_b   1.000
_cell.length_c   1.000
_cell.angle_alpha   90.00
_cell.angle_beta   90.00
_cell.angle_gamma   90.00
#
_symmetry.space_group_name_H-M   'P 1'
#
loop_
_entity.id
_entity.type
_entity.pdbx_description
1 polymer ?
#
loop_
_entity_poly.entity_id
_entity_poly.type
_entity_poly.pdbx_seq_one_letter_code
_entity_poly.pdbx_strand_id
1 'polypeptide(L)'
;MKRETTSVLAGLITVLAVVDASALLPSTTASTSLLIRFTTPPGIGFNRRGASTLSVVAAGSRQSFVLRGIPDPADPVNTLLRLDDLRIPLPQTRGGRITLKATFFLCDRVNGVCTVQEKERVVTVIEGQTKTVNWSVGRPSR
;
A
#
# COMPACT_ATOMS: atom_id res chain seq x y z
N MET A 1 -40.98 -23.60 -80.84
CA MET A 1 -40.58 -24.84 -80.13
C MET A 1 -39.20 -24.65 -79.54
N LYS A 2 -38.94 -25.31 -78.40
CA LYS A 2 -37.73 -25.35 -77.55
C LYS A 2 -37.56 -24.25 -76.49
N ARG A 3 -37.62 -24.74 -75.25
CA ARG A 3 -37.24 -24.15 -73.96
C ARG A 3 -35.72 -24.02 -73.86
N GLU A 4 -35.31 -23.41 -72.75
CA GLU A 4 -34.06 -23.57 -71.97
C GLU A 4 -33.23 -22.28 -71.94
N THR A 5 -32.68 -21.76 -70.85
CA THR A 5 -32.62 -22.09 -69.41
C THR A 5 -31.87 -20.89 -68.77
N THR A 6 -32.41 -20.31 -67.68
CA THR A 6 -31.72 -19.90 -66.42
C THR A 6 -30.41 -19.09 -66.53
N SER A 7 -30.16 -17.94 -65.87
CA SER A 7 -30.10 -17.80 -64.41
C SER A 7 -29.77 -16.36 -63.99
N VAL A 8 -30.69 -15.78 -63.21
CA VAL A 8 -30.58 -14.91 -62.03
C VAL A 8 -29.25 -14.16 -61.75
N LEU A 9 -29.37 -12.82 -61.75
CA LEU A 9 -28.53 -11.85 -61.03
C LEU A 9 -28.54 -12.08 -59.51
N ALA A 10 -27.38 -11.96 -58.85
CA ALA A 10 -27.25 -11.36 -57.51
C ALA A 10 -25.74 -11.11 -57.30
N GLY A 11 -25.24 -9.88 -57.28
CA GLY A 11 -25.64 -8.84 -56.33
C GLY A 11 -24.69 -8.91 -55.13
N LEU A 12 -23.41 -8.57 -55.32
CA LEU A 12 -22.42 -8.49 -54.24
C LEU A 12 -22.71 -7.21 -53.44
N ILE A 13 -23.42 -7.32 -52.33
CA ILE A 13 -23.56 -6.25 -51.34
C ILE A 13 -22.60 -6.56 -50.20
N THR A 14 -21.45 -5.90 -50.20
CA THR A 14 -20.49 -5.95 -49.11
C THR A 14 -21.02 -5.10 -47.96
N VAL A 15 -21.61 -5.72 -46.94
CA VAL A 15 -22.02 -5.04 -45.71
C VAL A 15 -20.77 -4.80 -44.86
N LEU A 16 -20.32 -3.55 -44.76
CA LEU A 16 -19.36 -3.14 -43.74
C LEU A 16 -20.06 -3.21 -42.38
N ALA A 17 -19.77 -4.26 -41.61
CA ALA A 17 -20.09 -4.29 -40.19
C ALA A 17 -19.15 -3.33 -39.45
N VAL A 18 -19.67 -2.17 -39.06
CA VAL A 18 -19.01 -1.29 -38.08
C VAL A 18 -19.09 -2.03 -36.75
N VAL A 19 -18.02 -2.70 -36.37
CA VAL A 19 -17.88 -3.28 -35.04
C VAL A 19 -17.66 -2.10 -34.09
N ASP A 20 -18.71 -1.68 -33.42
CA ASP A 20 -18.66 -0.69 -32.35
C ASP A 20 -17.87 -1.32 -31.20
N ALA A 21 -16.54 -1.16 -31.25
CA ALA A 21 -15.62 -1.52 -30.20
C ALA A 21 -15.78 -0.51 -29.06
N SER A 22 -16.93 -0.56 -28.42
CA SER A 22 -17.11 -0.04 -27.07
C SER A 22 -16.21 -0.84 -26.15
N ALA A 23 -14.94 -0.42 -26.09
CA ALA A 23 -13.97 -0.91 -25.15
C ALA A 23 -14.56 -0.76 -23.75
N LEU A 24 -15.04 -1.87 -23.19
CA LEU A 24 -15.27 -2.04 -21.77
C LEU A 24 -13.92 -1.87 -21.08
N LEU A 25 -13.53 -0.61 -20.86
CA LEU A 25 -12.45 -0.27 -19.95
C LEU A 25 -12.81 -0.94 -18.62
N PRO A 26 -11.98 -1.86 -18.09
CA PRO A 26 -12.21 -2.36 -16.75
C PRO A 26 -12.24 -1.14 -15.82
N SER A 27 -13.37 -0.92 -15.17
CA SER A 27 -13.49 0.06 -14.11
C SER A 27 -12.59 -0.41 -12.98
N THR A 28 -11.32 0.00 -13.04
CA THR A 28 -10.37 -0.19 -11.95
C THR A 28 -10.79 0.80 -10.88
N THR A 29 -11.74 0.39 -10.04
CA THR A 29 -12.08 1.11 -8.80
C THR A 29 -10.77 1.30 -8.05
N ALA A 30 -10.24 2.52 -8.06
CA ALA A 30 -8.97 2.80 -7.43
C ALA A 30 -9.06 2.40 -5.96
N SER A 31 -8.14 1.57 -5.48
CA SER A 31 -8.19 1.05 -4.11
C SER A 31 -7.67 2.10 -3.13
N THR A 32 -8.49 2.47 -2.15
CA THR A 32 -8.06 3.32 -1.03
C THR A 32 -7.03 2.57 -0.18
N SER A 33 -5.86 3.17 0.08
CA SER A 33 -4.84 2.54 0.92
C SER A 33 -3.98 3.54 1.69
N LEU A 34 -3.35 3.06 2.76
CA LEU A 34 -2.27 3.76 3.46
C LEU A 34 -0.93 3.10 3.11
N LEU A 35 0.08 3.92 2.81
CA LEU A 35 1.47 3.49 2.71
C LEU A 35 2.25 4.15 3.83
N ILE A 36 2.70 3.35 4.81
CA ILE A 36 3.50 3.84 5.94
C ILE A 36 4.97 3.58 5.64
N ARG A 37 5.78 4.63 5.74
CA ARG A 37 7.24 4.58 5.58
C ARG A 37 7.89 4.97 6.89
N PHE A 38 8.86 4.18 7.34
CA PHE A 38 9.52 4.39 8.61
C PHE A 38 10.96 4.86 8.38
N THR A 39 11.38 5.89 9.12
CA THR A 39 12.74 6.41 9.03
C THR A 39 13.34 6.62 10.42
N THR A 40 14.62 6.32 10.55
CA THR A 40 15.43 6.60 11.74
C THR A 40 16.59 7.51 11.38
N PRO A 41 17.08 8.34 12.31
CA PRO A 41 18.34 9.04 12.11
C PRO A 41 19.52 8.04 12.12
N PRO A 42 20.70 8.44 11.59
CA PRO A 42 21.92 7.64 11.67
C PRO A 42 22.22 7.22 13.12
N GLY A 43 22.79 6.02 13.30
CA GLY A 43 23.09 5.47 14.62
C GLY A 43 21.90 4.82 15.32
N ILE A 44 20.65 5.12 14.94
CA ILE A 44 19.46 4.52 15.55
C ILE A 44 18.91 3.36 14.70
N GLY A 45 18.65 2.23 15.35
CA GLY A 45 18.07 1.03 14.74
C GLY A 45 16.82 0.57 15.48
N PHE A 46 16.09 -0.37 14.90
CA PHE A 46 14.96 -1.01 15.59
C PHE A 46 15.46 -2.28 16.29
N ASN A 47 15.12 -2.42 17.57
CA ASN A 47 15.44 -3.61 18.34
C ASN A 47 14.59 -4.81 17.86
N ARG A 48 15.21 -5.97 17.64
CA ARG A 48 14.55 -7.23 17.22
C ARG A 48 13.95 -8.03 18.38
N ARG A 49 14.45 -7.85 19.60
CA ARG A 49 13.94 -8.53 20.81
C ARG A 49 12.59 -7.96 21.24
N GLY A 50 12.37 -6.66 20.99
CA GLY A 50 11.07 -6.01 21.18
C GLY A 50 10.26 -6.00 19.88
N ALA A 51 8.96 -6.31 19.96
CA ALA A 51 8.09 -6.24 18.81
C ALA A 51 7.59 -4.80 18.61
N SER A 52 8.14 -4.09 17.62
CA SER A 52 7.54 -2.82 17.18
C SER A 52 6.18 -3.08 16.53
N THR A 53 5.18 -2.24 16.84
CA THR A 53 3.80 -2.44 16.36
C THR A 53 3.18 -1.17 15.83
N LEU A 54 2.20 -1.32 14.94
CA LEU A 54 1.32 -0.26 14.47
C LEU A 54 -0.14 -0.72 14.61
N SER A 55 -0.96 0.08 15.25
CA SER A 55 -2.41 -0.04 15.27
C SER A 55 -3.04 1.03 14.40
N VAL A 56 -3.95 0.62 13.53
CA VAL A 56 -4.74 1.49 12.65
C VAL A 56 -6.18 1.45 13.13
N VAL A 57 -6.71 2.59 13.51
CA VAL A 57 -8.10 2.75 13.96
C VAL A 57 -8.85 3.61 12.97
N ALA A 58 -9.86 3.03 12.34
CA ALA A 58 -10.70 3.68 11.35
C ALA A 58 -12.15 3.21 11.50
N ALA A 59 -13.11 4.15 11.54
CA ALA A 59 -14.54 3.87 11.58
C ALA A 59 -14.95 2.79 12.62
N GLY A 60 -14.39 2.85 13.83
CA GLY A 60 -14.68 1.90 14.91
C GLY A 60 -13.98 0.53 14.79
N SER A 61 -13.26 0.27 13.69
CA SER A 61 -12.44 -0.93 13.51
C SER A 61 -10.99 -0.65 13.91
N ARG A 62 -10.33 -1.67 14.49
CA ARG A 62 -8.90 -1.65 14.82
C ARG A 62 -8.19 -2.81 14.14
N GLN A 63 -7.12 -2.51 13.42
CA GLN A 63 -6.18 -3.49 12.90
C GLN A 63 -4.81 -3.26 13.53
N SER A 64 -4.09 -4.33 13.87
CA SER A 64 -2.78 -4.25 14.50
C SER A 64 -1.76 -5.07 13.72
N PHE A 65 -0.58 -4.49 13.50
CA PHE A 65 0.49 -5.04 12.70
C PHE A 65 1.77 -5.10 13.53
N VAL A 66 2.47 -6.24 13.47
CA VAL A 66 3.86 -6.33 13.93
C VAL A 66 4.76 -5.85 12.80
N LEU A 67 5.61 -4.87 13.09
CA LEU A 67 6.50 -4.27 12.11
C LEU A 67 7.72 -5.17 11.94
N ARG A 68 7.96 -5.58 10.70
CA ARG A 68 9.11 -6.38 10.28
C ARG A 68 10.08 -5.51 9.50
N GLY A 69 11.26 -6.03 9.22
CA GLY A 69 12.28 -5.28 8.51
C GLY A 69 13.51 -6.10 8.19
N ILE A 70 14.50 -5.40 7.66
CA ILE A 70 15.78 -5.96 7.24
C ILE A 70 16.74 -6.00 8.44
N PRO A 71 17.28 -7.18 8.80
CA PRO A 71 18.30 -7.28 9.83
C PRO A 71 19.51 -6.40 9.53
N ASP A 72 20.11 -5.85 10.56
CA ASP A 72 21.34 -5.09 10.45
C ASP A 72 22.52 -6.05 10.18
N PRO A 73 23.32 -5.91 9.11
CA PRO A 73 24.46 -6.79 8.89
C PRO A 73 25.52 -6.72 10.00
N ALA A 74 25.63 -5.60 10.73
CA ALA A 74 26.58 -5.46 11.84
C ALA A 74 26.11 -6.14 13.13
N ASP A 75 24.80 -6.30 13.31
CA ASP A 75 24.18 -6.98 14.44
C ASP A 75 22.85 -7.61 14.01
N PRO A 76 22.91 -8.69 13.23
CA PRO A 76 21.72 -9.24 12.60
C PRO A 76 20.80 -9.85 13.63
N VAL A 77 21.30 -10.26 14.79
CA VAL A 77 20.50 -10.95 15.80
C VAL A 77 19.63 -9.98 16.60
N ASN A 78 20.16 -8.80 16.95
CA ASN A 78 19.45 -7.90 17.88
C ASN A 78 18.87 -6.65 17.22
N THR A 79 19.28 -6.30 15.99
CA THR A 79 18.91 -5.02 15.38
C THR A 79 18.38 -5.18 13.95
N LEU A 80 17.38 -4.36 13.58
CA LEU A 80 16.96 -4.14 12.20
C LEU A 80 17.54 -2.81 11.71
N LEU A 81 18.13 -2.85 10.50
CA LEU A 81 18.62 -1.67 9.81
C LEU A 81 17.48 -0.71 9.45
N ARG A 82 16.37 -1.27 8.98
CA ARG A 82 15.14 -0.53 8.64
C ARG A 82 13.93 -1.44 8.75
N LEU A 83 12.75 -0.85 8.95
CA LEU A 83 11.47 -1.54 8.81
C LEU A 83 11.04 -1.58 7.34
N ASP A 84 10.24 -2.59 6.99
CA ASP A 84 9.60 -2.67 5.69
C ASP A 84 8.49 -1.62 5.58
N ASP A 85 8.28 -1.10 4.38
CA ASP A 85 7.13 -0.26 4.07
C ASP A 85 5.83 -1.07 4.29
N LEU A 86 4.88 -0.51 5.04
CA LEU A 86 3.62 -1.17 5.34
C LEU A 86 2.50 -0.58 4.49
N ARG A 87 1.96 -1.37 3.55
CA ARG A 87 0.77 -1.03 2.78
C ARG A 87 -0.48 -1.65 3.42
N ILE A 88 -1.45 -0.81 3.76
CA ILE A 88 -2.68 -1.22 4.45
C ILE A 88 -3.86 -0.89 3.52
N PRO A 89 -4.54 -1.89 2.95
CA PRO A 89 -5.76 -1.65 2.20
C PRO A 89 -6.86 -1.17 3.16
N LEU A 90 -7.59 -0.14 2.76
CA LEU A 90 -8.73 0.36 3.50
C LEU A 90 -10.03 -0.03 2.80
N PRO A 91 -11.13 -0.24 3.54
CA PRO A 91 -12.43 -0.50 2.92
C PRO A 91 -12.75 0.61 1.91
N GLN A 92 -13.13 0.23 0.69
CA GLN A 92 -13.27 1.17 -0.44
C GLN A 92 -14.27 2.30 -0.17
N THR A 93 -15.22 2.09 0.74
CA THR A 93 -16.42 2.93 0.83
C THR A 93 -16.27 4.22 1.63
N ARG A 94 -15.14 4.53 2.29
CA ARG A 94 -14.97 5.81 2.98
C ARG A 94 -13.52 6.29 3.03
N GLY A 95 -13.23 7.40 2.35
CA GLY A 95 -12.22 8.33 2.83
C GLY A 95 -12.59 8.82 4.25
N GLY A 96 -11.62 9.32 5.02
CA GLY A 96 -11.89 9.78 6.37
C GLY A 96 -10.67 9.88 7.27
N ARG A 97 -10.95 10.17 8.54
CA ARG A 97 -9.94 10.32 9.60
C ARG A 97 -9.53 8.95 10.13
N ILE A 98 -8.23 8.67 10.10
CA ILE A 98 -7.62 7.44 10.59
C ILE A 98 -6.63 7.80 11.68
N THR A 99 -6.74 7.10 12.81
CA THR A 99 -5.80 7.24 13.92
C THR A 99 -4.80 6.09 13.85
N LEU A 100 -3.53 6.44 13.85
CA LEU A 100 -2.40 5.54 13.82
C LEU A 100 -1.70 5.61 15.17
N LYS A 101 -1.55 4.48 15.85
CA LYS A 101 -0.84 4.38 17.13
C LYS A 101 0.27 3.36 17.00
N ALA A 102 1.50 3.73 17.27
CA ALA A 102 2.65 2.87 17.09
C ALA A 102 3.52 2.84 18.33
N THR A 103 4.10 1.67 18.60
CA THR A 103 5.11 1.46 19.63
C THR A 103 6.37 0.97 18.92
N PHE A 104 7.47 1.67 19.09
CA PHE A 104 8.76 1.37 18.46
C PHE A 104 9.78 1.02 19.52
N PHE A 105 10.40 -0.15 19.40
CA PHE A 105 11.56 -0.52 20.19
C PHE A 105 12.80 -0.12 19.41
N LEU A 106 13.55 0.85 19.92
CA LEU A 106 14.69 1.46 19.23
C LEU A 106 15.96 1.24 20.05
N CYS A 107 17.09 1.12 19.38
CA CYS A 107 18.40 1.13 20.03
C CYS A 107 19.31 2.15 19.37
N ASP A 108 19.99 2.92 20.22
CA ASP A 108 21.14 3.72 19.86
C ASP A 108 22.37 2.81 19.82
N ARG A 109 22.91 2.61 18.62
CA ARG A 109 24.08 1.75 18.40
C ARG A 109 25.39 2.40 18.85
N VAL A 110 25.42 3.74 18.96
CA VAL A 110 26.61 4.48 19.39
C VAL A 110 26.74 4.40 20.90
N ASN A 111 25.63 4.60 21.61
CA ASN A 111 25.60 4.65 23.08
C ASN A 111 25.21 3.32 23.75
N GLY A 112 24.75 2.33 22.98
CA GLY A 112 24.31 1.03 23.50
C GLY A 112 23.01 1.08 24.31
N VAL A 113 22.19 2.12 24.12
CA VAL A 113 20.95 2.35 24.88
C VAL A 113 19.74 2.01 24.05
N CYS A 114 18.84 1.17 24.59
CA CYS A 114 17.56 0.87 23.96
C CYS A 114 16.40 1.59 24.66
N THR A 115 15.48 2.12 23.87
CA THR A 115 14.31 2.88 24.34
C THR A 115 13.05 2.41 23.64
N VAL A 116 11.92 2.60 24.31
CA VAL A 116 10.59 2.43 23.70
C VAL A 116 10.03 3.81 23.39
N GLN A 117 9.52 4.00 22.17
CA GLN A 117 8.82 5.21 21.77
C GLN A 117 7.40 4.87 21.35
N GLU A 118 6.44 5.48 22.02
CA GLU A 118 5.04 5.46 21.60
C GLU A 118 4.73 6.73 20.80
N LYS A 119 4.04 6.59 19.68
CA LYS A 119 3.62 7.71 18.84
C LYS A 119 2.19 7.52 18.38
N GLU A 120 1.47 8.62 18.38
CA GLU A 120 0.13 8.71 17.80
C GLU A 120 0.13 9.75 16.68
N ARG A 121 -0.56 9.43 15.59
CA ARG A 121 -0.76 10.33 14.46
C ARG A 121 -2.16 10.17 13.91
N VAL A 122 -2.77 11.28 13.56
CA VAL A 122 -4.03 11.27 12.81
C VAL A 122 -3.76 11.68 11.38
N VAL A 123 -4.34 10.95 10.44
CA VAL A 123 -4.27 11.26 9.01
C VAL A 123 -5.66 11.24 8.39
N THR A 124 -5.88 12.07 7.37
CA THR A 124 -7.08 12.03 6.53
C THR A 124 -6.73 11.35 5.21
N VAL A 125 -7.54 10.37 4.83
CA VAL A 125 -7.42 9.64 3.55
C VAL A 125 -8.57 10.02 2.64
N ILE A 126 -8.28 10.20 1.36
CA ILE A 126 -9.27 10.47 0.32
C ILE A 126 -9.63 9.13 -0.34
N GLU A 127 -10.91 8.94 -0.65
CA GLU A 127 -11.40 7.76 -1.35
C GLU A 127 -10.68 7.55 -2.68
N GLY A 128 -10.37 6.30 -2.99
CA GLY A 128 -9.67 5.90 -4.22
C GLY A 128 -8.18 6.24 -4.25
N GLN A 129 -7.62 6.83 -3.18
CA GLN A 129 -6.23 7.26 -3.15
C GLN A 129 -5.35 6.44 -2.21
N THR A 130 -4.07 6.39 -2.55
CA THR A 130 -3.03 5.94 -1.62
C THR A 130 -2.48 7.16 -0.86
N LYS A 131 -2.64 7.16 0.46
CA LYS A 131 -2.03 8.18 1.33
C LYS A 131 -0.70 7.67 1.88
N THR A 132 0.38 8.34 1.51
CA THR A 132 1.71 8.07 2.08
C THR A 132 1.90 8.81 3.41
N VAL A 133 2.39 8.10 4.43
CA VAL A 133 2.70 8.63 5.75
C VAL A 133 4.15 8.32 6.06
N ASN A 134 5.01 9.34 6.01
CA ASN A 134 6.39 9.23 6.47
C ASN A 134 6.42 9.39 8.00
N TRP A 135 7.00 8.41 8.69
CA TRP A 135 7.04 8.29 10.13
C TRP A 135 8.47 8.24 10.63
N SER A 136 8.99 9.40 11.00
CA SER A 136 10.33 9.51 11.59
C SER A 136 10.30 9.14 13.06
N VAL A 137 11.23 8.28 13.51
CA VAL A 137 11.33 7.78 14.88
C VAL A 137 12.79 7.80 15.35
N GLY A 138 13.00 7.80 16.66
CA GLY A 138 14.33 7.96 17.24
C GLY A 138 14.72 9.43 17.43
N ARG A 139 15.82 9.62 18.16
CA ARG A 139 16.50 10.92 18.32
C ARG A 139 17.95 10.73 17.86
N PRO A 140 18.58 11.75 17.29
CA PRO A 140 20.00 11.68 16.98
C PRO A 140 20.80 11.35 18.25
N SER A 141 21.78 10.46 18.13
CA SER A 141 22.82 10.29 19.14
C SER A 141 23.59 11.62 19.26
N ARG A 142 23.85 12.04 20.51
CA ARG A 142 24.66 13.24 20.79
C ARG A 142 26.12 13.02 20.43
#